data_AF-A0A6B8JPC1-F1
#
_entry.id   AF-A0A6B8JPC1-F1
#
_cell.length_a   1.000
_cell.length_b   1.000
_cell.length_c   1.000
_cell.angle_alpha   90.00
_cell.angle_beta   90.00
_cell.angle_gamma   90.00
#
_symmetry.space_group_name_H-M   'P 1'
#
loop_
_entity.id
_entity.type
_entity.pdbx_description
1 polymer ?
#
loop_
_entity_poly.entity_id
_entity_poly.type
_entity_poly.pdbx_seq_one_letter_code
_entity_poly.pdbx_strand_id
1 'polypeptide(L)'
;MPQNTLIFAVLLMALGFGAYLATGTQTALLPAYPGILLAVLSGLALVFSNARRHLMHAAAVVTLLGALAPAAALAVRAADMSPLALSINVAMLGLCAILLVLMVRSFIAARRSA
;
A
#
# COMPACT_ATOMS: atom_id res chain seq x y z
N MET A 1 12.07 6.96 0.18
CA MET A 1 12.75 5.65 0.21
C MET A 1 12.13 4.74 -0.85
N PRO A 2 12.53 4.85 -2.13
CA PRO A 2 11.87 4.13 -3.23
C PRO A 2 11.97 2.60 -3.17
N GLN A 3 13.12 2.06 -2.75
CA GLN A 3 13.32 0.60 -2.66
C GLN A 3 12.34 -0.06 -1.69
N ASN A 4 12.18 0.49 -0.48
CA ASN A 4 11.22 -0.04 0.48
C ASN A 4 9.80 -0.01 -0.09
N THR A 5 9.40 1.10 -0.73
CA THR A 5 8.07 1.21 -1.34
C THR A 5 7.84 0.17 -2.44
N LEU A 6 8.86 -0.20 -3.22
CA LEU A 6 8.77 -1.30 -4.19
C LEU A 6 8.55 -2.66 -3.53
N ILE A 7 9.22 -2.94 -2.41
CA ILE A 7 9.02 -4.20 -1.67
C ILE A 7 7.56 -4.30 -1.21
N PHE A 8 7.02 -3.24 -0.60
CA PHE A 8 5.62 -3.20 -0.17
C PHE A 8 4.65 -3.28 -1.35
N ALA A 9 4.97 -2.66 -2.48
CA ALA A 9 4.18 -2.75 -3.71
C ALA A 9 4.08 -4.20 -4.19
N VAL A 10 5.19 -4.93 -4.22
CA VAL A 10 5.22 -6.35 -4.58
C VAL A 10 4.43 -7.20 -3.59
N LEU A 11 4.56 -6.95 -2.29
CA LEU A 11 3.79 -7.66 -1.26
C LEU A 11 2.27 -7.44 -1.42
N LEU A 12 1.85 -6.20 -1.69
CA LEU A 12 0.44 -5.85 -1.94
C LEU A 12 -0.10 -6.51 -3.22
N MET A 13 0.69 -6.53 -4.30
CA MET A 13 0.33 -7.23 -5.52
C MET A 13 0.21 -8.74 -5.27
N ALA A 14 1.18 -9.36 -4.60
CA ALA A 14 1.15 -10.77 -4.26
C ALA A 14 -0.06 -11.12 -3.39
N LEU A 15 -0.39 -10.28 -2.41
CA LEU A 15 -1.58 -10.44 -1.57
C LEU A 15 -2.86 -10.40 -2.41
N GLY A 16 -3.02 -9.42 -3.30
CA GLY A 16 -4.23 -9.27 -4.11
C GLY A 16 -4.40 -10.37 -5.16
N PHE A 17 -3.33 -10.69 -5.91
CA PHE A 17 -3.38 -11.77 -6.90
C PHE A 17 -3.53 -13.14 -6.22
N GLY A 18 -2.82 -13.40 -5.12
CA GLY A 18 -2.97 -14.64 -4.35
C GLY A 18 -4.39 -14.83 -3.81
N ALA A 19 -4.98 -13.76 -3.28
CA ALA A 19 -6.36 -13.78 -2.80
C ALA A 19 -7.38 -14.01 -3.94
N TYR A 20 -7.14 -13.43 -5.12
CA TYR A 20 -7.97 -13.66 -6.30
C TYR A 20 -7.90 -15.12 -6.77
N LEU A 21 -6.71 -15.70 -6.86
CA LEU A 21 -6.53 -17.09 -7.26
C LEU A 21 -7.18 -18.06 -6.26
N ALA A 22 -7.18 -17.72 -4.96
CA ALA A 22 -7.77 -18.56 -3.92
C ALA A 22 -9.31 -18.49 -3.86
N THR A 23 -9.91 -17.34 -4.23
CA THR A 23 -11.36 -17.09 -4.03
C THR A 23 -12.16 -16.92 -5.30
N GLY A 24 -11.51 -16.58 -6.42
CA GLY A 24 -12.15 -16.20 -7.68
C GLY A 24 -12.91 -14.87 -7.64
N THR A 25 -12.90 -14.14 -6.52
CA THR A 25 -13.69 -12.91 -6.35
C THR A 25 -12.92 -11.67 -6.78
N GLN A 26 -13.52 -10.82 -7.60
CA GLN A 26 -12.87 -9.59 -8.07
C GLN A 26 -12.52 -8.63 -6.92
N THR A 27 -13.26 -8.67 -5.81
CA THR A 27 -12.98 -7.86 -4.62
C THR A 27 -11.67 -8.25 -3.93
N ALA A 28 -11.19 -9.48 -4.11
CA ALA A 28 -9.90 -9.93 -3.59
C ALA A 28 -8.70 -9.25 -4.26
N LEU A 29 -8.88 -8.65 -5.45
CA LEU A 29 -7.84 -7.88 -6.15
C LEU A 29 -7.62 -6.49 -5.56
N LEU A 30 -8.44 -6.06 -4.59
CA LEU A 30 -8.35 -4.73 -3.99
C LEU A 30 -6.92 -4.35 -3.54
N PRO A 31 -6.13 -5.23 -2.89
CA PRO A 31 -4.76 -4.91 -2.49
C PRO A 31 -3.80 -4.70 -3.67
N ALA A 32 -4.07 -5.30 -4.83
CA ALA A 32 -3.19 -5.22 -5.99
C ALA A 32 -3.20 -3.82 -6.64
N TYR A 33 -4.33 -3.11 -6.62
CA TYR A 33 -4.43 -1.75 -7.20
C TYR A 33 -3.45 -0.73 -6.59
N PRO A 34 -3.44 -0.50 -5.26
CA PRO A 34 -2.44 0.38 -4.66
C PRO A 34 -1.03 -0.20 -4.82
N GLY A 35 -0.85 -1.53 -4.81
CA GLY A 35 0.43 -2.17 -5.10
C GLY A 35 1.00 -1.77 -6.47
N ILE A 36 0.21 -1.89 -7.54
CA ILE A 36 0.61 -1.52 -8.90
C ILE A 36 0.96 -0.02 -8.97
N LEU A 37 0.11 0.84 -8.40
CA LEU A 37 0.32 2.29 -8.43
C LEU A 37 1.59 2.69 -7.65
N LEU A 38 1.84 2.07 -6.50
CA LEU A 38 3.08 2.26 -5.73
C LEU A 38 4.31 1.76 -6.50
N ALA A 39 4.20 0.65 -7.23
CA ALA A 39 5.30 0.14 -8.04
C ALA A 39 5.69 1.15 -9.14
N VAL A 40 4.69 1.69 -9.85
CA VAL A 40 4.90 2.69 -10.90
C VAL A 40 5.53 3.97 -10.31
N LEU A 41 4.94 4.54 -9.26
CA LEU A 41 5.43 5.78 -8.65
C LEU A 41 6.85 5.63 -8.09
N SER A 42 7.15 4.48 -7.48
CA SER A 42 8.48 4.20 -6.91
C SER A 42 9.52 3.93 -7.98
N GLY A 43 9.15 3.21 -9.04
CA GLY A 43 10.01 3.00 -10.21
C GLY A 43 10.36 4.31 -10.90
N LEU A 44 9.37 5.18 -11.14
CA LEU A 44 9.60 6.52 -11.67
C LEU A 44 10.50 7.34 -10.72
N ALA A 45 10.35 7.21 -9.41
CA ALA A 45 11.18 7.93 -8.44
C ALA A 45 12.63 7.43 -8.37
N LEU A 46 12.91 6.20 -8.82
CA LEU A 46 14.27 5.70 -9.00
C LEU A 46 14.92 6.33 -10.24
N VAL A 47 14.19 6.38 -11.36
CA VAL A 47 14.68 6.91 -12.64
C VAL A 47 14.83 8.44 -12.60
N PHE A 48 13.84 9.15 -12.04
CA PHE A 48 13.79 10.61 -12.05
C PHE A 48 14.16 11.21 -10.69
N SER A 49 15.45 11.51 -10.49
CA SER A 49 15.96 12.13 -9.26
C SER A 49 15.36 13.52 -8.98
N ASN A 50 15.16 14.34 -10.02
CA ASN A 50 14.60 15.69 -9.90
C ASN A 50 13.12 15.68 -9.43
N ALA A 51 12.35 14.68 -9.86
CA ALA A 51 10.94 14.55 -9.51
C ALA A 51 10.69 13.66 -8.28
N ARG A 52 11.74 13.04 -7.72
CA ARG A 52 11.66 12.04 -6.65
C ARG A 52 10.81 12.49 -5.45
N ARG A 53 10.90 13.77 -5.05
CA ARG A 53 10.13 14.30 -3.91
C ARG A 53 8.63 14.28 -4.17
N HIS A 54 8.19 14.74 -5.35
CA HIS A 54 6.78 14.76 -5.74
C HIS A 54 6.21 13.35 -5.90
N LEU A 55 6.97 12.46 -6.54
CA LEU A 55 6.57 11.07 -6.73
C LEU A 55 6.42 10.33 -5.39
N MET A 56 7.29 10.60 -4.43
CA MET A 56 7.18 10.04 -3.08
C MET A 56 5.97 10.59 -2.29
N HIS A 57 5.59 11.86 -2.49
CA HIS A 57 4.38 12.40 -1.87
C HIS A 57 3.13 11.78 -2.49
N ALA A 58 3.09 11.63 -3.82
CA ALA A 58 2.01 10.91 -4.49
C ALA A 58 1.91 9.46 -3.97
N ALA A 59 3.05 8.78 -3.81
CA ALA A 59 3.07 7.42 -3.24
C ALA A 59 2.55 7.39 -1.80
N ALA A 60 2.81 8.42 -0.98
CA ALA A 60 2.26 8.51 0.37
C ALA A 60 0.73 8.68 0.36
N VAL A 61 0.19 9.49 -0.54
CA VAL A 61 -1.27 9.64 -0.72
C VAL A 61 -1.90 8.30 -1.15
N VAL A 62 -1.29 7.61 -2.11
CA VAL A 62 -1.75 6.29 -2.55
C VAL A 62 -1.71 5.27 -1.42
N THR A 63 -0.65 5.27 -0.62
CA THR A 63 -0.51 4.39 0.54
C THR A 63 -1.59 4.69 1.58
N LEU A 64 -1.88 5.97 1.84
CA LEU A 64 -2.93 6.39 2.76
C LEU A 64 -4.32 5.93 2.28
N LEU A 65 -4.65 6.17 1.01
CA LEU A 65 -5.92 5.70 0.43
C LEU A 65 -6.02 4.18 0.46
N GLY A 66 -4.91 3.48 0.19
CA GLY A 66 -4.81 2.03 0.32
C GLY A 66 -4.99 1.51 1.74
N ALA A 67 -4.69 2.29 2.77
CA ALA A 67 -4.99 1.95 4.17
C ALA A 67 -6.46 2.26 4.52
N LEU A 68 -7.01 3.37 4.02
CA LEU A 68 -8.37 3.80 4.34
C LEU A 68 -9.44 2.85 3.81
N ALA A 69 -9.24 2.27 2.62
CA ALA A 69 -10.18 1.33 2.03
C ALA A 69 -10.46 0.10 2.93
N PRO A 70 -9.47 -0.71 3.35
CA PRO A 70 -9.70 -1.83 4.25
C PRO A 70 -10.08 -1.37 5.67
N ALA A 71 -9.60 -0.22 6.14
CA ALA A 71 -10.01 0.31 7.45
C ALA A 71 -11.52 0.59 7.50
N ALA A 72 -12.06 1.25 6.47
CA ALA A 72 -13.49 1.50 6.36
C ALA A 72 -14.29 0.19 6.24
N ALA A 73 -13.81 -0.77 5.44
CA ALA A 73 -14.45 -2.06 5.29
C ALA A 73 -14.50 -2.84 6.62
N LEU A 74 -13.40 -2.85 7.39
CA LEU A 74 -13.34 -3.49 8.69
C LEU A 74 -14.23 -2.79 9.71
N ALA A 75 -14.24 -1.45 9.74
CA ALA A 75 -15.07 -0.69 10.68
C ALA A 75 -16.57 -0.94 10.50
N VAL A 76 -17.03 -1.13 9.26
CA VAL A 76 -18.45 -1.30 8.95
C VAL A 76 -18.88 -2.77 8.91
N ARG A 77 -18.02 -3.67 8.43
CA ARG A 77 -18.44 -5.02 8.01
C ARG A 77 -17.61 -6.15 8.62
N ALA A 78 -16.70 -5.89 9.57
CA ALA A 78 -15.82 -6.94 10.10
C ALA A 78 -16.57 -8.17 10.62
N ALA A 79 -17.73 -8.00 11.26
CA ALA A 79 -18.52 -9.10 11.81
C ALA A 79 -19.15 -10.01 10.73
N ASP A 80 -19.39 -9.47 9.54
CA ASP A 80 -20.03 -10.19 8.42
C ASP A 80 -19.02 -10.73 7.39
N MET A 81 -17.72 -10.49 7.61
CA MET A 81 -16.68 -10.96 6.70
C MET A 81 -16.36 -12.43 6.92
N SER A 82 -16.08 -13.15 5.82
CA SER A 82 -15.46 -14.46 5.93
C SER A 82 -14.06 -14.33 6.58
N PRO A 83 -13.56 -15.36 7.28
CA PRO A 83 -12.25 -15.31 7.91
C PRO A 83 -11.11 -14.95 6.95
N LEU A 84 -11.23 -15.39 5.69
CA LEU A 84 -10.28 -15.07 4.63
C LEU A 84 -10.37 -13.61 4.18
N ALA A 85 -11.58 -13.07 4.00
CA ALA A 85 -11.75 -11.66 3.63
C ALA A 85 -11.27 -10.74 4.75
N LEU A 86 -11.53 -11.10 6.01
CA LEU A 86 -11.03 -10.40 7.18
C LEU A 86 -9.50 -10.37 7.20
N SER A 87 -8.85 -11.52 7.01
CA SER A 87 -7.38 -11.61 7.04
C SER A 87 -6.73 -10.81 5.90
N ILE A 88 -7.31 -10.81 4.70
CA ILE A 88 -6.83 -10.02 3.56
C ILE A 88 -6.94 -8.51 3.86
N ASN A 89 -8.08 -8.05 4.39
CA ASN A 89 -8.27 -6.64 4.72
C ASN A 89 -7.32 -6.19 5.83
N VAL A 90 -7.14 -7.00 6.87
CA VAL A 90 -6.18 -6.73 7.96
C VAL A 90 -4.74 -6.70 7.43
N ALA A 91 -4.37 -7.65 6.56
CA ALA A 91 -3.04 -7.69 5.95
C ALA A 91 -2.78 -6.47 5.07
N MET A 92 -3.74 -6.09 4.22
CA MET A 92 -3.66 -4.89 3.39
C MET A 92 -3.52 -3.62 4.24
N LEU A 93 -4.36 -3.48 5.27
CA LEU A 93 -4.30 -2.36 6.22
C LEU A 93 -2.93 -2.30 6.90
N GLY A 94 -2.43 -3.43 7.39
CA GLY A 94 -1.12 -3.53 8.04
C GLY A 94 0.02 -3.12 7.11
N LEU A 95 0.05 -3.65 5.89
CA LEU A 95 1.08 -3.32 4.89
C LEU A 95 1.06 -1.82 4.55
N CYS A 96 -0.11 -1.25 4.28
CA CYS A 96 -0.24 0.17 3.97
C CYS A 96 0.10 1.06 5.18
N ALA A 97 -0.35 0.71 6.39
CA ALA A 97 -0.06 1.48 7.60
C ALA A 97 1.44 1.48 7.93
N ILE A 98 2.11 0.33 7.85
CA ILE A 98 3.56 0.22 8.07
C ILE A 98 4.30 1.07 7.03
N LEU A 99 3.94 0.95 5.75
CA LEU A 99 4.58 1.74 4.70
C LEU A 99 4.38 3.25 4.92
N LEU A 100 3.18 3.68 5.32
CA LEU A 100 2.88 5.08 5.60
C LEU A 100 3.73 5.61 6.76
N VAL A 101 3.85 4.84 7.85
CA VAL A 101 4.73 5.19 8.98
C VAL A 101 6.18 5.33 8.53
N LEU A 102 6.68 4.41 7.70
CA LEU A 102 8.04 4.50 7.17
C LEU A 102 8.24 5.74 6.28
N MET A 103 7.25 6.08 5.45
CA MET A 103 7.29 7.29 4.63
C MET A 103 7.31 8.57 5.48
N VAL A 104 6.47 8.66 6.51
CA VAL A 104 6.44 9.79 7.45
C VAL A 104 7.78 9.91 8.19
N ARG A 105 8.32 8.79 8.70
CA ARG A 105 9.64 8.78 9.37
C ARG A 105 10.75 9.24 8.43
N SER A 106 10.73 8.79 7.17
CA SER A 106 11.70 9.24 6.15
C SER A 106 11.61 10.73 5.89
N PHE A 107 10.40 11.31 5.88
CA PHE A 107 10.19 12.74 5.69
C PHE A 107 10.72 13.55 6.89
N ILE A 108 10.38 13.12 8.12
CA ILE A 108 10.86 13.77 9.35
C ILE A 108 12.39 13.73 9.42
N ALA A 109 13.00 12.59 9.11
CA ALA A 109 14.46 12.44 9.09
C ALA A 109 15.11 13.43 8.11
N ALA A 110 14.57 13.54 6.89
CA ALA A 110 15.07 14.47 5.88
C ALA A 110 14.97 15.94 6.30
N ARG A 111 13.94 16.33 7.08
CA ARG A 111 13.85 17.69 7.63
C ARG A 111 14.76 17.95 8.82
N ARG A 112 15.08 16.93 9.61
CA ARG A 112 15.99 17.07 10.76
C ARG A 112 17.45 17.19 10.33
N SER A 113 17.79 16.67 9.15
CA SER A 113 19.14 16.72 8.56
C SER A 113 19.36 17.94 7.66
N ALA A 114 18.39 18.86 7.56
CA ALA A 114 18.45 20.09 6.79
C ALA A 114 18.61 21.28 7.73
#